data_AF-A0A0F9SSZ9-F1
#
_entry.id   AF-A0A0F9SSZ9-F1
#
_cell.length_a   1.000
_cell.length_b   1.000
_cell.length_c   1.000
_cell.angle_alpha   90.00
_cell.angle_beta   90.00
_cell.angle_gamma   90.00
#
_symmetry.space_group_name_H-M   'P 1'
#
loop_
_entity.id
_entity.type
_entity.pdbx_description
1 polymer ?
#
loop_
_entity_poly.entity_id
_entity_poly.type
_entity_poly.pdbx_seq_one_letter_code
_entity_poly.pdbx_strand_id
1 'polypeptide(L)'
;KEYELEEGLDGTYTYTLTTGSVDTFFAAKVLTGEFTITMEDYIPKSIAITIVVDMTEIFPGVPMFYFLMIVGSIVAVAGSLVAYRVIQQRRIPTFVKKARSMKKNIKGKKFISDSLLYPSKEQFIVKKFGDKWGKLGLSLEEILGIKGKVKKEKLSMDIVKKKKIPEDKIKKGKIDEKKLEKEKHKKVKLEKKKLEKETKEQERVEKEKQEEKDIPKEKGEDE
;
A
#
# COMPACT_ATOMS: atom_id res chain seq x y z
N LYS A 1 38.01 30.34 11.85
CA LYS A 1 37.03 31.44 11.74
C LYS A 1 36.69 31.84 13.15
N GLU A 2 36.79 33.11 13.47
CA GLU A 2 36.44 33.63 14.78
C GLU A 2 34.99 34.12 14.72
N TYR A 3 34.26 33.90 15.80
CA TYR A 3 32.85 34.24 15.92
C TYR A 3 32.66 34.95 17.25
N GLU A 4 32.11 36.16 17.21
CA GLU A 4 31.77 36.91 18.42
C GLU A 4 30.43 36.42 18.97
N LEU A 5 30.35 36.28 20.29
CA LEU A 5 29.12 35.91 20.97
C LEU A 5 28.39 37.15 21.44
N GLU A 6 27.06 37.14 21.34
CA GLU A 6 26.22 38.22 21.85
C GLU A 6 25.92 37.97 23.33
N GLU A 7 26.07 39.01 24.16
CA GLU A 7 25.70 38.98 25.57
C GLU A 7 24.18 39.10 25.72
N GLY A 8 23.58 38.11 26.40
CA GLY A 8 22.19 38.11 26.78
C GLY A 8 21.95 38.77 28.14
N LEU A 9 21.20 38.09 29.00
CA LEU A 9 20.99 38.49 30.40
C LEU A 9 21.83 37.61 31.33
N ASP A 10 22.31 38.21 32.43
CA ASP A 10 22.97 37.52 33.55
C ASP A 10 24.18 36.64 33.16
N GLY A 11 25.11 37.16 32.34
CA GLY A 11 26.35 36.45 32.00
C GLY A 11 26.19 35.27 31.04
N THR A 12 25.04 35.17 30.36
CA THR A 12 24.81 34.17 29.30
C THR A 12 25.22 34.73 27.95
N TYR A 13 26.10 34.02 27.23
CA TYR A 13 26.52 34.36 25.88
C TYR A 13 25.92 33.37 24.88
N THR A 14 25.31 33.88 23.80
CA THR A 14 24.68 33.04 22.77
C THR A 14 25.23 33.35 21.40
N TYR A 15 25.47 32.29 20.61
CA TYR A 15 25.81 32.38 19.20
C TYR A 15 25.06 31.30 18.41
N THR A 16 24.39 31.69 17.33
CA THR A 16 23.69 30.76 16.45
C THR A 16 24.53 30.49 15.20
N LEU A 17 25.09 29.28 15.11
CA LEU A 17 25.83 28.85 13.92
C LEU A 17 24.89 28.25 12.88
N THR A 18 24.76 28.91 11.73
CA THR A 18 24.00 28.36 10.60
C THR A 18 24.85 27.35 9.82
N THR A 19 24.46 26.07 9.86
CA THR A 19 25.16 24.97 9.18
C THR A 19 24.64 24.65 7.78
N GLY A 20 23.75 25.47 7.22
CA GLY A 20 23.12 25.22 5.90
C GLY A 20 24.09 25.17 4.70
N SER A 21 25.33 25.66 4.85
CA SER A 21 26.39 25.55 3.85
C SER A 21 27.20 24.25 3.94
N VAL A 22 26.98 23.46 5.00
CA VAL A 22 27.67 22.19 5.21
C VAL A 22 26.93 21.10 4.46
N ASP A 23 27.53 20.59 3.39
CA ASP A 23 26.98 19.46 2.65
C ASP A 23 27.13 18.16 3.45
N THR A 24 26.03 17.66 4.00
CA THR A 24 25.92 16.40 4.74
C THR A 24 25.17 15.31 3.96
N PHE A 25 24.97 15.50 2.65
CA PHE A 25 24.11 14.62 1.85
C PHE A 25 24.60 13.17 1.80
N PHE A 26 25.91 12.95 1.72
CA PHE A 26 26.47 11.59 1.64
C PHE A 26 26.94 11.04 2.99
N ALA A 27 27.35 11.91 3.91
CA ALA A 27 27.91 11.51 5.20
C ALA A 27 27.78 12.66 6.22
N ALA A 28 27.69 12.29 7.49
CA ALA A 28 27.79 13.25 8.58
C ALA A 28 29.16 13.95 8.53
N LYS A 29 29.17 15.23 8.87
CA LYS A 29 30.39 16.03 8.97
C LYS A 29 30.59 16.49 10.40
N VAL A 30 31.83 16.41 10.85
CA VAL A 30 32.24 16.89 12.16
C VAL A 30 32.88 18.25 12.01
N LEU A 31 32.35 19.23 12.73
CA LEU A 31 32.95 20.54 12.89
C LEU A 31 33.63 20.56 14.26
N THR A 32 34.92 20.84 14.27
CA THR A 32 35.71 21.03 15.49
C THR A 32 35.97 22.50 15.69
N GLY A 33 35.76 22.98 16.91
CA GLY A 33 36.06 24.35 17.30
C GLY A 33 36.65 24.39 18.70
N GLU A 34 37.30 25.50 19.01
CA GLU A 34 37.76 25.80 20.37
C GLU A 34 37.06 27.06 20.84
N PHE A 35 36.52 26.99 22.04
CA PHE A 35 35.95 28.12 22.74
C PHE A 35 36.99 28.64 23.72
N THR A 36 37.54 29.82 23.43
CA THR A 36 38.55 30.44 24.28
C THR A 36 37.96 31.63 25.00
N ILE A 37 38.03 31.61 26.33
CA ILE A 37 37.68 32.74 27.18
C ILE A 37 38.96 33.45 27.56
N THR A 38 39.03 34.74 27.25
CA THR A 38 40.13 35.62 27.64
C THR A 38 39.57 36.72 28.54
N MET A 39 40.19 36.93 29.69
CA MET A 39 39.86 38.00 30.62
C MET A 39 41.16 38.72 31.00
N GLU A 40 41.10 40.04 31.13
CA GLU A 40 42.24 40.86 31.52
C GLU A 40 42.77 40.40 32.89
N ASP A 41 44.09 40.18 33.00
CA ASP A 41 44.80 39.65 34.19
C ASP A 41 44.54 38.18 34.58
N TYR A 42 43.86 37.39 33.74
CA TYR A 42 43.66 35.95 33.97
C TYR A 42 44.29 35.08 32.87
N ILE A 43 44.60 33.83 33.21
CA ILE A 43 45.10 32.84 32.25
C ILE A 43 43.94 32.45 31.33
N PRO A 44 44.10 32.55 29.99
CA PRO A 44 43.06 32.16 29.05
C PRO A 44 42.74 30.68 29.19
N LYS A 45 41.46 30.34 29.07
CA LYS A 45 40.97 28.96 29.15
C LYS A 45 40.29 28.58 27.86
N SER A 46 40.70 27.45 27.28
CA SER A 46 40.14 26.90 26.04
C SER A 46 39.39 25.60 26.30
N ILE A 47 38.23 25.46 25.68
CA ILE A 47 37.38 24.27 25.74
C ILE A 47 37.15 23.80 24.30
N ALA A 48 37.51 22.55 24.01
CA ALA A 48 37.25 21.96 22.70
C ALA A 48 35.76 21.59 22.56
N ILE A 49 35.17 21.92 21.41
CA ILE A 49 33.78 21.62 21.07
C ILE A 49 33.75 20.85 19.75
N THR A 50 32.96 19.78 19.72
CA THR A 50 32.71 18.97 18.53
C THR A 50 31.24 19.00 18.18
N ILE A 51 30.90 19.49 16.99
CA ILE A 51 29.53 19.53 16.47
C ILE A 51 29.44 18.51 15.34
N VAL A 52 28.58 17.52 15.48
CA VAL A 52 28.26 16.58 14.41
C VAL A 52 27.03 17.08 13.67
N VAL A 53 27.17 17.32 12.37
CA VAL A 53 26.07 17.73 11.50
C VAL A 53 25.72 16.54 10.61
N ASP A 54 24.50 16.05 10.73
CA ASP A 54 23.95 14.93 9.97
C ASP A 54 22.65 15.32 9.23
N MET A 55 22.13 14.41 8.41
CA MET A 55 20.83 14.60 7.79
C MET A 55 19.72 14.28 8.77
N THR A 56 18.59 14.98 8.64
CA THR A 56 17.40 14.67 9.44
C THR A 56 16.93 13.24 9.18
N GLU A 57 16.89 12.45 10.24
CA GLU A 57 16.44 11.07 10.20
C GLU A 57 14.94 10.98 10.48
N ILE A 58 14.26 10.04 9.82
CA ILE A 58 12.86 9.71 10.11
C ILE A 58 12.75 8.50 11.03
N PHE A 59 13.70 7.57 10.91
CA PHE A 59 13.92 6.43 11.80
C PHE A 59 15.42 6.34 12.09
N PRO A 60 15.83 5.75 13.22
CA PRO A 60 17.25 5.60 13.54
C PRO A 60 18.04 4.97 12.39
N GLY A 61 19.02 5.69 11.85
CA GLY A 61 19.86 5.26 10.74
C GLY A 61 19.24 5.38 9.34
N VAL A 62 18.07 6.01 9.20
CA VAL A 62 17.41 6.23 7.90
C VAL A 62 17.21 7.74 7.66
N PRO A 63 18.05 8.35 6.81
CA PRO A 63 17.85 9.73 6.38
C PRO A 63 16.50 9.92 5.68
N MET A 64 15.79 10.97 6.07
CA MET A 64 14.45 11.30 5.56
C MET A 64 14.43 11.46 4.04
N PHE A 65 15.46 12.07 3.47
CA PHE A 65 15.58 12.28 2.03
C PHE A 65 15.56 10.95 1.24
N TYR A 66 16.37 9.97 1.65
CA TYR A 66 16.43 8.67 0.97
C TYR A 66 15.11 7.91 1.09
N PHE A 67 14.45 8.00 2.25
CA PHE A 67 13.12 7.43 2.42
C PHE A 67 12.11 8.03 1.44
N LEU A 68 12.08 9.35 1.30
CA LEU A 68 11.18 10.04 0.35
C LEU A 68 11.49 9.63 -1.10
N MET A 69 12.76 9.51 -1.48
CA MET A 69 13.16 9.03 -2.80
C MET A 69 12.66 7.61 -3.09
N ILE A 70 12.83 6.70 -2.13
CA ILE A 70 12.37 5.32 -2.27
C ILE A 70 10.84 5.28 -2.41
N VAL A 71 10.11 5.95 -1.52
CA VAL A 71 8.64 6.00 -1.59
C VAL A 71 8.16 6.63 -2.89
N GLY A 72 8.76 7.74 -3.31
CA GLY A 72 8.46 8.41 -4.58
C GLY A 72 8.68 7.49 -5.79
N SER A 73 9.77 6.74 -5.80
CA SER A 73 10.07 5.79 -6.88
C SER A 73 9.03 4.66 -6.98
N ILE A 74 8.60 4.11 -5.82
CA ILE A 74 7.58 3.05 -5.77
C ILE A 74 6.25 3.58 -6.31
N VAL A 75 5.85 4.79 -5.89
CA VAL A 75 4.60 5.42 -6.35
C VAL A 75 4.65 5.68 -7.86
N ALA A 76 5.79 6.17 -8.39
CA ALA A 76 5.96 6.42 -9.81
C ALA A 76 5.85 5.12 -10.65
N VAL A 77 6.50 4.05 -10.20
CA VAL A 77 6.45 2.74 -10.88
C VAL A 77 5.04 2.14 -10.81
N ALA A 78 4.39 2.18 -9.65
CA ALA A 78 3.02 1.70 -9.52
C ALA A 78 2.04 2.52 -10.39
N GLY A 79 2.19 3.85 -10.39
CA GLY A 79 1.40 4.76 -11.21
C GLY A 79 1.56 4.49 -12.70
N SER A 80 2.79 4.28 -13.18
CA SER A 80 3.04 4.00 -14.61
C SER A 80 2.43 2.66 -15.04
N LEU A 81 2.51 1.62 -14.22
CA LEU A 81 1.90 0.30 -14.47
C LEU A 81 0.36 0.38 -14.56
N VAL A 82 -0.27 1.11 -13.64
CA VAL A 82 -1.74 1.30 -13.65
C VAL A 82 -2.15 2.09 -14.89
N ALA A 83 -1.48 3.21 -15.17
CA ALA A 83 -1.76 4.04 -16.33
C ALA A 83 -1.62 3.24 -17.63
N TYR A 84 -0.54 2.47 -17.77
CA TYR A 84 -0.30 1.59 -18.91
C TYR A 84 -1.45 0.60 -19.11
N ARG A 85 -1.90 -0.06 -18.02
CA ARG A 85 -3.01 -1.02 -18.08
C ARG A 85 -4.33 -0.36 -18.46
N VAL A 86 -4.59 0.85 -17.97
CA VAL A 86 -5.80 1.62 -18.32
C VAL A 86 -5.79 1.98 -19.81
N ILE A 87 -4.65 2.43 -20.35
CA ILE A 87 -4.49 2.77 -21.77
C ILE A 87 -4.72 1.54 -22.65
N GLN A 88 -4.12 0.40 -22.30
CA GLN A 88 -4.34 -0.86 -23.02
C GLN A 88 -5.82 -1.27 -23.01
N GLN A 89 -6.49 -1.15 -21.87
CA GLN A 89 -7.92 -1.45 -21.79
C GLN A 89 -8.76 -0.52 -22.65
N ARG A 90 -8.42 0.77 -22.78
CA ARG A 90 -9.15 1.71 -23.64
C ARG A 90 -9.06 1.33 -25.12
N ARG A 91 -7.89 0.89 -25.60
CA ARG A 91 -7.67 0.47 -27.00
C ARG A 91 -8.49 -0.74 -27.44
N ILE A 92 -8.92 -1.60 -26.51
CA ILE A 92 -9.73 -2.77 -26.84
C ILE A 92 -11.15 -2.30 -27.27
N PRO A 93 -11.64 -2.71 -28.46
CA PRO A 93 -12.99 -2.39 -28.91
C PRO A 93 -14.08 -2.84 -27.94
N THR A 94 -15.18 -2.08 -27.87
CA THR A 94 -16.30 -2.37 -26.96
C THR A 94 -16.96 -3.73 -27.21
N PHE A 95 -17.00 -4.18 -28.47
CA PHE A 95 -17.46 -5.53 -28.84
C PHE A 95 -16.66 -6.61 -28.12
N VAL A 96 -15.33 -6.54 -28.19
CA VAL A 96 -14.42 -7.53 -27.56
C VAL A 96 -14.57 -7.49 -26.03
N LYS A 97 -14.77 -6.30 -25.45
CA LYS A 97 -15.02 -6.14 -24.00
C LYS A 97 -16.31 -6.86 -23.57
N LYS A 98 -17.42 -6.66 -24.29
CA LYS A 98 -18.71 -7.32 -24.02
C LYS A 98 -18.64 -8.83 -24.23
N ALA A 99 -18.00 -9.29 -25.31
CA ALA A 99 -17.82 -10.71 -25.56
C ALA A 99 -16.96 -11.39 -24.46
N ARG A 100 -15.89 -10.73 -24.02
CA ARG A 100 -15.01 -11.24 -22.95
C ARG A 100 -15.73 -11.27 -21.60
N SER A 101 -16.54 -10.26 -21.27
CA SER A 101 -17.33 -10.27 -20.03
C SER A 101 -18.42 -11.34 -20.06
N MET A 102 -19.08 -11.53 -21.20
CA MET A 102 -20.05 -12.61 -21.40
C MET A 102 -19.40 -13.99 -21.23
N LYS A 103 -18.24 -14.23 -21.89
CA LYS A 103 -17.44 -15.46 -21.70
C LYS A 103 -17.07 -15.68 -20.23
N LYS A 104 -16.68 -14.63 -19.51
CA LYS A 104 -16.35 -14.71 -18.08
C LYS A 104 -17.58 -15.07 -17.22
N ASN A 105 -18.74 -14.51 -17.53
CA ASN A 105 -19.99 -14.82 -16.83
C ASN A 105 -20.47 -16.24 -17.12
N ILE A 106 -20.36 -16.72 -18.36
CA ILE A 106 -20.64 -18.11 -18.74
C ILE A 106 -19.72 -19.07 -17.98
N LYS A 107 -18.39 -18.81 -17.98
CA LYS A 107 -17.42 -19.61 -17.23
C LYS A 107 -17.73 -19.61 -15.72
N GLY A 108 -18.18 -18.48 -15.20
CA GLY A 108 -18.60 -18.34 -13.80
C GLY A 108 -20.01 -18.86 -13.50
N LYS A 109 -20.74 -19.44 -14.46
CA LYS A 109 -22.15 -19.85 -14.36
C LYS A 109 -23.07 -18.74 -13.84
N LYS A 110 -22.73 -17.46 -14.08
CA LYS A 110 -23.49 -16.28 -13.65
C LYS A 110 -24.56 -15.91 -14.68
N PHE A 111 -25.64 -15.29 -14.23
CA PHE A 111 -26.66 -14.74 -15.12
C PHE A 111 -26.04 -13.66 -16.03
N ILE A 112 -26.38 -13.70 -17.32
CA ILE A 112 -25.92 -12.73 -18.32
C ILE A 112 -26.95 -11.59 -18.34
N SER A 113 -26.53 -10.35 -18.08
CA SER A 113 -27.44 -9.21 -18.15
C SER A 113 -27.79 -8.87 -19.60
N ASP A 114 -29.03 -8.43 -19.84
CA ASP A 114 -29.52 -8.07 -21.17
C ASP A 114 -28.71 -6.94 -21.83
N SER A 115 -28.01 -6.13 -21.04
CA SER A 115 -27.07 -5.10 -21.52
C SER A 115 -25.82 -5.65 -22.23
N LEU A 116 -25.47 -6.92 -21.97
CA LEU A 116 -24.37 -7.64 -22.62
C LEU A 116 -24.81 -8.35 -23.90
N LEU A 117 -26.11 -8.61 -24.04
CA LEU A 117 -26.69 -9.16 -25.25
C LEU A 117 -26.79 -8.04 -26.31
N TYR A 118 -26.53 -8.40 -27.56
CA TYR A 118 -26.77 -7.47 -28.65
C TYR A 118 -28.29 -7.37 -28.88
N PRO A 119 -28.85 -6.15 -29.03
CA PRO A 119 -30.24 -6.01 -29.40
C PRO A 119 -30.47 -6.68 -30.76
N SER A 120 -31.64 -7.29 -30.94
CA SER A 120 -32.02 -7.83 -32.25
C SER A 120 -32.04 -6.71 -33.29
N LYS A 121 -31.93 -7.06 -34.59
CA LYS A 121 -31.98 -6.09 -35.69
C LYS A 121 -33.19 -5.16 -35.56
N GLU A 122 -34.36 -5.74 -35.24
CA GLU A 122 -35.63 -5.05 -35.02
C GLU A 122 -35.54 -4.03 -33.86
N GLN A 123 -34.99 -4.43 -32.70
CA GLN A 123 -34.78 -3.53 -31.55
C GLN A 123 -33.75 -2.42 -31.83
N PHE A 124 -32.71 -2.72 -32.62
CA PHE A 124 -31.72 -1.73 -33.02
C PHE A 124 -32.31 -0.66 -33.94
N ILE A 125 -33.16 -1.07 -34.90
CA ILE A 125 -33.86 -0.16 -35.81
C ILE A 125 -34.82 0.73 -35.02
N VAL A 126 -35.62 0.17 -34.09
CA VAL A 126 -36.45 0.98 -33.17
C VAL A 126 -35.61 1.97 -32.39
N LYS A 127 -34.48 1.55 -31.81
CA LYS A 127 -33.63 2.44 -31.00
C LYS A 127 -33.00 3.57 -31.82
N LYS A 128 -32.71 3.36 -33.11
CA LYS A 128 -32.07 4.36 -33.99
C LYS A 128 -33.06 5.26 -34.71
N PHE A 129 -34.25 4.75 -35.03
CA PHE A 129 -35.21 5.40 -35.91
C PHE A 129 -36.59 5.61 -35.26
N GLY A 130 -36.87 5.02 -34.11
CA GLY A 130 -38.15 5.13 -33.40
C GLY A 130 -38.56 6.58 -33.15
N ASP A 131 -37.65 7.44 -32.70
CA ASP A 131 -37.94 8.86 -32.46
C ASP A 131 -38.29 9.61 -33.75
N LYS A 132 -37.66 9.25 -34.87
CA LYS A 132 -37.91 9.89 -36.18
C LYS A 132 -39.24 9.45 -36.77
N TRP A 133 -39.61 8.18 -36.58
CA TRP A 133 -40.87 7.63 -37.07
C TRP A 133 -42.05 7.96 -36.15
N GLY A 134 -41.81 8.11 -34.85
CA GLY A 134 -42.80 8.62 -33.90
C GLY A 134 -43.24 10.05 -34.23
N LYS A 135 -42.32 10.87 -34.76
CA LYS A 135 -42.66 12.21 -35.29
C LYS A 135 -43.54 12.16 -36.54
N LEU A 136 -43.55 11.05 -37.27
CA LEU A 136 -44.41 10.79 -38.42
C LEU A 136 -45.72 10.09 -38.02
N GLY A 137 -45.99 9.94 -36.71
CA GLY A 137 -47.17 9.25 -36.19
C GLY A 137 -47.13 7.72 -36.35
N LEU A 138 -45.98 7.16 -36.71
CA LEU A 138 -45.80 5.73 -36.96
C LEU A 138 -45.02 5.06 -35.83
N SER A 139 -45.65 4.11 -35.14
CA SER A 139 -45.02 3.29 -34.10
C SER A 139 -44.20 2.16 -34.75
N LEU A 140 -42.91 2.39 -34.94
CA LEU A 140 -42.00 1.39 -35.52
C LEU A 140 -42.00 0.05 -34.75
N GLU A 141 -42.27 0.13 -33.45
CA GLU A 141 -42.40 -1.02 -32.53
C GLU A 141 -43.59 -1.92 -32.84
N GLU A 142 -44.64 -1.35 -33.41
CA GLU A 142 -45.88 -2.03 -33.79
C GLU A 142 -45.76 -2.62 -35.19
N ILE A 143 -45.21 -1.85 -36.13
CA ILE A 143 -44.94 -2.28 -37.51
C ILE A 143 -43.97 -3.47 -37.55
N LEU A 144 -42.92 -3.43 -36.72
CA LEU A 144 -41.95 -4.53 -36.62
C LEU A 144 -42.43 -5.68 -35.72
N GLY A 145 -43.62 -5.59 -35.11
CA GLY A 145 -44.20 -6.64 -34.25
C GLY A 145 -43.41 -6.95 -32.98
N ILE A 146 -42.53 -6.04 -32.53
CA ILE A 146 -41.58 -6.27 -31.43
C ILE A 146 -42.30 -6.26 -30.07
N LYS A 147 -43.39 -5.49 -29.96
CA LYS A 147 -44.18 -5.29 -28.72
C LYS A 147 -44.65 -6.61 -28.10
N GLY A 148 -44.95 -7.63 -28.91
CA GLY A 148 -45.36 -8.96 -28.45
C GLY A 148 -44.20 -9.91 -28.12
N LYS A 149 -43.09 -9.84 -28.85
CA LYS A 149 -41.92 -10.74 -28.68
C LYS A 149 -41.16 -10.45 -27.38
N VAL A 150 -40.93 -9.17 -27.07
CA VAL A 150 -40.22 -8.73 -25.85
C VAL A 150 -40.97 -9.12 -24.57
N LYS A 151 -42.30 -9.14 -24.60
CA LYS A 151 -43.15 -9.51 -23.46
C LYS A 151 -43.04 -11.02 -23.14
N LYS A 152 -42.94 -11.87 -24.16
CA LYS A 152 -42.75 -13.33 -24.02
C LYS A 152 -41.34 -13.68 -23.54
N GLU A 153 -40.30 -13.03 -24.06
CA GLU A 153 -38.90 -13.26 -23.64
C GLU A 153 -38.67 -12.89 -22.18
N LYS A 154 -39.16 -11.73 -21.71
CA LYS A 154 -39.06 -11.32 -20.30
C LYS A 154 -39.72 -12.33 -19.35
N LEU A 155 -40.93 -12.79 -19.71
CA LEU A 155 -41.65 -13.79 -18.92
C LEU A 155 -40.87 -15.11 -18.81
N SER A 156 -40.25 -15.55 -19.90
CA SER A 156 -39.45 -16.78 -19.94
C SER A 156 -38.16 -16.67 -19.10
N MET A 157 -37.48 -15.51 -19.13
CA MET A 157 -36.28 -15.28 -18.33
C MET A 157 -36.57 -15.19 -16.83
N ASP A 158 -37.70 -14.61 -16.43
CA ASP A 158 -38.09 -14.51 -15.02
C ASP A 158 -38.45 -15.88 -14.43
N ILE A 159 -39.04 -16.77 -15.22
CA ILE A 159 -39.29 -18.16 -14.84
C ILE A 159 -37.96 -18.92 -14.66
N VAL A 160 -36.99 -18.73 -15.56
CA VAL A 160 -35.67 -19.38 -15.48
C VAL A 160 -34.83 -18.85 -14.29
N LYS A 161 -34.92 -17.56 -13.96
CA LYS A 161 -34.31 -16.99 -12.75
C LYS A 161 -34.90 -17.61 -11.49
N LYS A 162 -36.23 -17.73 -11.38
CA LYS A 162 -36.89 -18.36 -10.22
C LYS A 162 -36.51 -19.83 -10.04
N LYS A 163 -36.36 -20.59 -11.12
CA LYS A 163 -36.07 -22.04 -11.07
C LYS A 163 -34.63 -22.41 -10.66
N LYS A 164 -33.64 -21.52 -10.83
CA LYS A 164 -32.22 -21.77 -10.45
C LYS A 164 -31.83 -21.35 -9.04
N ILE A 165 -32.66 -20.56 -8.35
CA ILE A 165 -32.41 -20.09 -6.98
C ILE A 165 -32.40 -21.20 -5.88
N PRO A 166 -32.96 -22.43 -6.05
CA PRO A 166 -32.92 -23.45 -5.00
C PRO A 166 -31.55 -24.12 -4.75
N GLU A 167 -30.69 -24.28 -5.77
CA GLU A 167 -29.48 -25.13 -5.65
C GLU A 167 -28.23 -24.41 -5.11
N ASP A 168 -28.15 -23.08 -5.27
CA ASP A 168 -26.94 -22.30 -4.89
C ASP A 168 -26.79 -22.08 -3.37
N LYS A 169 -27.83 -22.34 -2.57
CA LYS A 169 -27.73 -22.29 -1.10
C LYS A 169 -27.00 -23.50 -0.51
N ILE A 170 -27.05 -24.66 -1.15
CA ILE A 170 -26.44 -25.90 -0.64
C ILE A 170 -24.91 -25.91 -0.86
N LYS A 171 -24.42 -25.22 -1.90
CA LYS A 171 -22.97 -25.12 -2.19
C LYS A 171 -22.24 -24.05 -1.38
N LYS A 172 -22.93 -23.00 -0.88
CA LYS A 172 -22.33 -22.00 0.00
C LYS A 172 -21.95 -22.58 1.37
N GLY A 173 -22.82 -23.40 1.97
CA GLY A 173 -22.54 -24.05 3.26
C GLY A 173 -21.23 -24.86 3.28
N LYS A 174 -20.95 -25.64 2.22
CA LYS A 174 -19.71 -26.43 2.10
C LYS A 174 -18.44 -25.60 1.81
N ILE A 175 -18.59 -24.39 1.26
CA ILE A 175 -17.45 -23.51 0.95
C ILE A 175 -17.05 -22.70 2.19
N ASP A 176 -18.01 -22.33 3.01
CA ASP A 176 -17.78 -21.54 4.22
C ASP A 176 -17.14 -22.39 5.34
N GLU A 177 -17.48 -23.68 5.48
CA GLU A 177 -16.75 -24.63 6.34
C GLU A 177 -15.28 -24.83 5.90
N LYS A 178 -15.04 -25.03 4.59
CA LYS A 178 -13.67 -25.19 4.05
C LYS A 178 -12.82 -23.93 4.16
N LYS A 179 -13.43 -22.74 4.21
CA LYS A 179 -12.70 -21.48 4.48
C LYS A 179 -12.38 -21.33 5.96
N LEU A 180 -13.33 -21.69 6.84
CA LEU A 180 -13.12 -21.64 8.29
C LEU A 180 -12.02 -22.62 8.74
N GLU A 181 -11.95 -23.83 8.17
CA GLU A 181 -10.86 -24.78 8.44
C GLU A 181 -9.48 -24.30 7.95
N LYS A 182 -9.43 -23.68 6.76
CA LYS A 182 -8.18 -23.12 6.22
C LYS A 182 -7.69 -21.91 7.02
N GLU A 183 -8.60 -21.12 7.58
CA GLU A 183 -8.25 -20.00 8.44
C GLU A 183 -7.74 -20.47 9.82
N LYS A 184 -8.36 -21.50 10.40
CA LYS A 184 -7.87 -22.15 11.63
C LYS A 184 -6.47 -22.73 11.43
N HIS A 185 -6.22 -23.44 10.33
CA HIS A 185 -4.88 -23.98 10.03
C HIS A 185 -3.80 -22.91 9.81
N LYS A 186 -4.16 -21.74 9.26
CA LYS A 186 -3.22 -20.62 9.12
C LYS A 186 -2.89 -19.96 10.46
N LYS A 187 -3.88 -19.80 11.35
CA LYS A 187 -3.66 -19.26 12.70
C LYS A 187 -2.78 -20.19 13.54
N VAL A 188 -3.05 -21.49 13.52
CA VAL A 188 -2.21 -22.50 14.21
C VAL A 188 -0.77 -22.54 13.67
N LYS A 189 -0.56 -22.32 12.36
CA LYS A 189 0.79 -22.27 11.77
C LYS A 189 1.54 -20.99 12.14
N LEU A 190 0.84 -19.88 12.35
CA LEU A 190 1.42 -18.60 12.79
C LEU A 190 1.78 -18.64 14.28
N GLU A 191 0.93 -19.26 15.11
CA GLU A 191 1.18 -19.46 16.54
C GLU A 191 2.34 -20.44 16.79
N LYS A 192 2.42 -21.56 16.06
CA LYS A 192 3.59 -22.46 16.14
C LYS A 192 4.90 -21.75 15.77
N LYS A 193 4.87 -20.85 14.79
CA LYS A 193 6.06 -20.09 14.36
C LYS A 193 6.44 -18.95 15.31
N LYS A 194 5.51 -18.48 16.15
CA LYS A 194 5.80 -17.55 17.25
C LYS A 194 6.38 -18.31 18.45
N LEU A 195 5.78 -19.45 18.81
CA LEU A 195 6.26 -20.30 19.90
C LEU A 195 7.70 -20.80 19.65
N GLU A 196 8.02 -21.17 18.41
CA GLU A 196 9.36 -21.63 17.99
C GLU A 196 10.42 -20.51 17.95
N LYS A 197 9.99 -19.24 17.85
CA LYS A 197 10.87 -18.07 18.00
C LYS A 197 11.11 -17.77 19.47
N GLU A 198 10.08 -17.82 20.30
CA GLU A 198 10.21 -17.66 21.75
C GLU A 198 11.08 -18.76 22.38
N THR A 199 10.99 -20.01 21.94
CA THR A 199 11.87 -21.09 22.46
C THR A 199 13.34 -20.88 22.07
N LYS A 200 13.62 -20.38 20.86
CA LYS A 200 15.00 -20.04 20.44
C LYS A 200 15.58 -18.81 21.15
N GLU A 201 14.72 -17.87 21.53
CA GLU A 201 15.11 -16.68 22.26
C GLU A 201 15.36 -17.02 23.74
N GLN A 202 14.55 -17.91 24.33
CA GLN A 202 14.79 -18.48 25.66
C GLN A 202 16.08 -19.32 25.72
N GLU A 203 16.35 -20.16 24.71
CA GLU A 203 17.62 -20.93 24.60
C GLU A 203 18.87 -20.03 24.47
N ARG A 204 18.73 -18.83 23.89
CA ARG A 204 19.84 -17.84 23.80
C ARG A 204 20.10 -17.17 25.14
N VAL A 205 19.05 -16.76 25.83
CA VAL A 205 19.14 -16.12 27.15
C VAL A 205 19.65 -17.12 28.21
N GLU A 206 19.34 -18.41 28.06
CA GLU A 206 19.84 -19.46 28.95
C GLU A 206 21.33 -19.77 28.71
N LYS A 207 21.80 -19.68 27.45
CA LYS A 207 23.23 -19.78 27.12
C LYS A 207 24.06 -18.58 27.60
N GLU A 208 23.54 -17.36 27.49
CA GLU A 208 24.20 -16.16 28.05
C GLU A 208 24.31 -16.24 29.58
N LYS A 209 23.29 -16.77 30.27
CA LYS A 209 23.35 -17.01 31.72
C LYS A 209 24.30 -18.12 32.15
N GLN A 210 24.69 -19.02 31.25
CA GLN A 210 25.65 -20.08 31.51
C GLN A 210 27.09 -19.59 31.31
N GLU A 211 27.32 -18.73 30.30
CA GLU A 211 28.63 -18.08 30.09
C GLU A 211 28.99 -17.07 31.20
N GLU A 212 28.02 -16.40 31.81
CA GLU A 212 28.28 -15.48 32.94
C GLU A 212 28.63 -16.22 34.26
N LYS A 213 28.32 -17.53 34.37
CA LYS A 213 28.69 -18.37 35.52
C LYS A 213 30.06 -19.04 35.41
N ASP A 214 30.65 -19.07 34.22
CA ASP A 214 31.95 -19.71 33.94
C ASP A 214 33.13 -18.72 33.93
N ILE A 215 32.96 -17.50 34.48
CA ILE A 215 34.09 -16.61 34.79
C ILE A 215 34.82 -17.18 36.02
N PRO A 216 36.11 -17.57 35.92
CA PRO A 216 36.83 -18.10 37.07
C PRO A 216 37.02 -16.98 38.10
N LYS A 217 36.62 -17.27 39.36
CA LYS A 217 37.08 -16.51 40.53
C LYS A 217 38.61 -16.58 40.55
N GLU A 218 39.24 -15.45 40.24
CA GLU A 218 40.65 -15.22 40.49
C GLU A 218 40.89 -15.41 42.00
N LYS A 219 41.52 -16.53 42.35
CA LYS A 219 42.12 -16.71 43.66
C LYS A 219 43.31 -15.75 43.72
N GLY A 220 43.15 -14.67 44.46
CA GLY A 220 44.27 -14.10 45.18
C GLY A 220 44.61 -15.06 46.33
N GLU A 221 45.78 -15.69 46.26
CA GLU A 221 46.58 -16.16 47.39
C GLU A 221 47.98 -16.53 46.85
N ASP A 222 48.92 -15.64 47.18
CA ASP A 222 50.34 -15.85 47.56
C ASP A 222 51.35 -16.49 46.59
N GLU A 223 52.27 -15.65 46.08
CA GLU A 223 53.74 -15.73 46.31
C GLU A 223 54.44 -14.41 45.94
#